data_AF-A0A838J824-F1
#
_entry.id   AF-A0A838J824-F1
#
_cell.length_a   1.000
_cell.length_b   1.000
_cell.length_c   1.000
_cell.angle_alpha   90.00
_cell.angle_beta   90.00
_cell.angle_gamma   90.00
#
_symmetry.space_group_name_H-M   'P 1'
#
loop_
_entity.id
_entity.type
_entity.pdbx_description
1 polymer ?
#
loop_
_entity_poly.entity_id
_entity_poly.type
_entity_poly.pdbx_seq_one_letter_code
_entity_poly.pdbx_strand_id
1 'polypeptide(L)'
;MRILMISKALVAGTSQRKLEEIAKCPGVELTLVTPPYWQSDDGSKQVLEQLYTSGYRMIVTPMALNGNFHLHYYPQLGQIMGDVQPEVVHIDEEPYN
;
A
#
# COMPACT_ATOMS: atom_id res chain seq x y z
N MET A 1 -17.27 -5.86 3.19
CA MET A 1 -16.52 -4.69 3.68
C MET A 1 -15.32 -4.46 2.78
N ARG A 2 -15.42 -3.43 1.93
CA ARG A 2 -14.35 -3.02 1.02
C ARG A 2 -13.35 -2.14 1.77
N ILE A 3 -12.12 -2.59 1.85
CA ILE A 3 -11.04 -1.89 2.55
C ILE A 3 -10.00 -1.47 1.51
N LEU A 4 -9.69 -0.18 1.47
CA LEU A 4 -8.54 0.36 0.75
C LEU A 4 -7.41 0.63 1.74
N MET A 5 -6.37 -0.19 1.70
CA MET A 5 -5.14 0.04 2.46
C MET A 5 -4.15 0.85 1.62
N ILE A 6 -3.53 1.87 2.20
CA ILE A 6 -2.49 2.68 1.57
C ILE A 6 -1.24 2.55 2.44
N SER A 7 -0.13 2.10 1.85
CA SER A 7 1.13 1.98 2.58
C SER A 7 2.34 2.13 1.67
N LYS A 8 3.26 3.01 2.04
CA LYS A 8 4.59 3.10 1.41
C LYS A 8 5.55 2.00 1.88
N ALA A 9 5.33 1.44 3.06
CA ALA A 9 6.22 0.46 3.68
C ALA A 9 6.04 -0.96 3.09
N LEU A 10 4.88 -1.25 2.51
CA LEU A 10 4.58 -2.54 1.88
C LEU A 10 5.30 -2.79 0.54
N VAL A 11 6.23 -1.91 0.16
CA VAL A 11 7.29 -2.25 -0.79
C VAL A 11 8.18 -3.39 -0.26
N ALA A 12 8.34 -3.49 1.07
CA ALA A 12 8.95 -4.64 1.73
C ALA A 12 7.97 -5.82 1.73
N GLY A 13 8.37 -6.94 1.13
CA GLY A 13 7.50 -8.11 0.96
C GLY A 13 7.17 -8.82 2.26
N THR A 14 8.06 -8.75 3.25
CA THR A 14 7.91 -9.43 4.55
C THR A 14 6.63 -9.04 5.30
N SER A 15 6.19 -7.79 5.19
CA SER A 15 4.97 -7.30 5.84
C SER A 15 3.69 -7.62 5.06
N GLN A 16 3.77 -8.15 3.84
CA GLN A 16 2.59 -8.47 3.00
C GLN A 16 1.78 -9.65 3.55
N ARG A 17 2.39 -10.55 4.34
CA ARG A 17 1.66 -11.68 4.94
C ARG A 17 0.50 -11.21 5.82
N LYS A 18 0.64 -10.06 6.49
CA LYS A 18 -0.44 -9.41 7.26
C LYS A 18 -1.70 -9.23 6.41
N LEU A 19 -1.55 -8.88 5.14
CA LEU A 19 -2.67 -8.60 4.23
C LEU A 19 -3.38 -9.89 3.80
N GLU A 20 -2.65 -10.98 3.58
CA GLU A 20 -3.26 -12.29 3.32
C GLU A 20 -4.11 -12.74 4.52
N GLU A 21 -3.65 -12.50 5.75
CA GLU A 21 -4.42 -12.85 6.95
C GLU A 21 -5.67 -11.96 7.11
N ILE A 22 -5.58 -10.64 6.84
CA ILE A 22 -6.75 -9.75 6.83
C ILE A 22 -7.75 -10.19 5.76
N ALA A 23 -7.28 -10.56 4.58
CA ALA A 23 -8.12 -10.98 3.46
C ALA A 23 -8.86 -12.30 3.71
N LYS A 24 -8.41 -13.13 4.66
CA LYS A 24 -9.13 -14.35 5.08
C LYS A 24 -10.34 -14.07 5.95
N CYS A 25 -10.47 -12.87 6.51
CA CYS A 25 -11.62 -12.53 7.34
C CYS A 25 -12.92 -12.56 6.49
N PRO A 26 -13.98 -13.25 6.94
CA PRO A 26 -15.22 -13.33 6.19
C PRO A 26 -15.80 -11.95 5.84
N GLY A 27 -16.15 -11.78 4.56
CA GLY A 27 -16.74 -10.54 4.07
C GLY A 27 -15.76 -9.37 3.91
N VAL A 28 -14.44 -9.59 4.04
CA VAL A 28 -13.42 -8.58 3.74
C VAL A 28 -13.02 -8.65 2.28
N GLU A 29 -13.06 -7.49 1.61
CA GLU A 29 -12.52 -7.29 0.27
C GLU A 29 -11.39 -6.27 0.37
N LEU A 30 -10.15 -6.74 0.41
CA LEU A 30 -8.98 -5.90 0.63
C LEU A 30 -8.34 -5.48 -0.70
N THR A 31 -8.06 -4.19 -0.84
CA THR A 31 -7.22 -3.62 -1.90
C THR A 31 -6.05 -2.85 -1.27
N LEU A 32 -4.82 -3.17 -1.64
CA LEU A 32 -3.61 -2.43 -1.29
C LEU A 32 -3.26 -1.42 -2.39
N VAL A 33 -2.92 -0.20 -2.02
CA VAL A 33 -2.22 0.80 -2.83
C VAL A 33 -0.83 1.01 -2.26
N THR A 34 0.19 0.79 -3.10
CA THR A 34 1.62 0.86 -2.72
C THR A 34 2.43 1.43 -3.89
N PRO A 35 3.57 2.12 -3.65
CA PRO A 35 4.39 2.61 -4.74
C PRO A 35 5.21 1.46 -5.37
N PRO A 36 5.76 1.65 -6.57
CA PRO A 36 6.65 0.66 -7.19
C PRO A 36 8.00 0.51 -6.46
N TYR A 37 8.40 1.51 -5.67
CA TYR A 37 9.60 1.50 -4.85
C TYR A 37 9.53 2.59 -3.77
N TRP A 38 10.37 2.47 -2.75
CA TRP A 38 10.71 3.54 -1.81
C TRP A 38 12.13 4.05 -2.09
N GLN A 39 12.32 5.36 -2.09
CA GLN A 39 13.63 5.99 -2.19
C GLN A 39 14.12 6.36 -0.79
N SER A 40 15.28 5.84 -0.40
CA SER A 40 15.90 6.14 0.89
C SER A 40 16.80 7.38 0.79
N ASP A 41 17.12 7.98 1.95
CA ASP A 41 17.98 9.18 2.06
C ASP A 41 19.40 8.95 1.54
N ASP A 42 19.89 7.71 1.59
CA ASP A 42 21.20 7.30 1.04
C ASP A 42 21.21 7.15 -0.50
N GLY A 43 20.06 7.41 -1.15
CA GLY A 43 19.86 7.28 -2.59
C GLY A 43 19.54 5.85 -3.05
N SER A 44 19.49 4.87 -2.14
CA SER A 44 19.07 3.51 -2.48
C SER A 44 17.57 3.45 -2.81
N LYS A 45 17.20 2.44 -3.61
CA LYS A 45 15.80 2.17 -3.96
C LYS A 45 15.41 0.79 -3.47
N GLN A 46 14.47 0.73 -2.56
CA GLN A 46 13.80 -0.50 -2.19
C GLN A 46 12.66 -0.75 -3.17
N VAL A 47 12.86 -1.67 -4.11
CA VAL A 47 11.85 -2.04 -5.11
C VAL A 47 10.77 -2.90 -4.46
N LEU A 48 9.52 -2.71 -4.89
CA LEU A 48 8.39 -3.52 -4.45
C LEU A 48 8.67 -5.01 -4.67
N GLU A 49 8.67 -5.76 -3.56
CA GLU A 49 8.65 -7.21 -3.57
C GLU A 49 7.20 -7.71 -3.67
N GLN A 50 6.97 -8.93 -4.17
CA GLN A 50 5.64 -9.55 -4.22
C GLN A 50 5.75 -10.98 -3.69
N LEU A 51 5.75 -11.12 -2.35
CA LEU A 51 5.97 -12.40 -1.68
C LEU A 51 4.69 -13.06 -1.20
N TYR A 52 3.70 -12.27 -0.76
CA TYR A 52 2.45 -12.76 -0.16
C TYR A 52 1.26 -11.97 -0.71
N THR A 53 0.75 -12.35 -1.87
CA THR A 53 -0.24 -11.55 -2.62
C THR A 53 -1.59 -12.27 -2.80
N SER A 54 -1.88 -13.26 -1.97
CA SER A 54 -3.09 -14.08 -2.10
C SER A 54 -4.29 -13.46 -1.38
N GLY A 55 -5.45 -13.49 -2.03
CA GLY A 55 -6.73 -13.11 -1.40
C GLY A 55 -7.05 -11.61 -1.37
N TYR A 56 -6.13 -10.74 -1.80
CA TYR A 56 -6.37 -9.31 -1.90
C TYR A 56 -5.87 -8.75 -3.23
N ARG A 57 -6.38 -7.59 -3.63
CA ARG A 57 -5.94 -6.88 -4.84
C ARG A 57 -4.76 -5.96 -4.50
N MET A 58 -3.72 -5.95 -5.33
CA MET A 58 -2.64 -4.96 -5.23
C MET A 58 -2.69 -3.99 -6.41
N ILE A 59 -2.68 -2.69 -6.12
CA ILE A 59 -2.59 -1.60 -7.07
C ILE A 59 -1.25 -0.91 -6.85
N VAL A 60 -0.33 -1.13 -7.78
CA VAL A 60 0.96 -0.44 -7.81
C VAL A 60 0.78 0.86 -8.57
N THR A 61 1.07 2.00 -7.93
CA THR A 61 0.84 3.31 -8.56
C THR A 61 1.94 4.31 -8.21
N PRO A 62 2.31 5.25 -9.10
CA PRO A 62 3.32 6.25 -8.80
C PRO A 62 3.01 7.06 -7.54
N MET A 63 4.07 7.47 -6.84
CA MET A 63 3.99 8.33 -5.66
C MET A 63 4.80 9.59 -5.91
N ALA A 64 4.17 10.75 -5.73
CA ALA A 64 4.83 12.04 -5.76
C ALA A 64 5.57 12.27 -4.43
N LEU A 65 6.72 12.95 -4.51
CA LEU A 65 7.61 13.21 -3.36
C LEU A 65 8.12 11.93 -2.69
N ASN A 66 8.40 10.88 -3.49
CA ASN A 66 8.97 9.62 -2.99
C ASN A 66 10.26 9.87 -2.19
N GLY A 67 10.40 9.19 -1.05
CA GLY A 67 11.44 9.40 -0.06
C GLY A 67 11.09 10.41 1.03
N ASN A 68 10.09 11.26 0.84
CA ASN A 68 9.59 12.10 1.94
C ASN A 68 8.71 11.27 2.87
N PHE A 69 9.14 11.11 4.12
CA PHE A 69 8.45 10.28 5.10
C PHE A 69 7.02 10.76 5.36
N HIS A 70 6.81 12.05 5.61
CA HIS A 70 5.50 12.60 5.98
C HIS A 70 4.76 13.32 4.85
N LEU A 71 5.47 13.80 3.82
CA LEU A 71 4.88 14.58 2.75
C LEU A 71 5.02 13.85 1.41
N HIS A 72 4.09 12.93 1.16
CA HIS A 72 3.97 12.24 -0.11
C HIS A 72 2.49 12.02 -0.44
N TYR A 73 2.19 11.77 -1.72
CA TYR A 73 0.83 11.46 -2.14
C TYR A 73 0.83 10.61 -3.40
N TYR A 74 -0.29 9.93 -3.64
CA TYR A 74 -0.52 9.10 -4.83
C TYR A 74 -1.42 9.88 -5.79
N PRO A 75 -0.90 10.38 -6.94
CA PRO A 75 -1.69 11.23 -7.84
C PRO A 75 -2.96 10.54 -8.37
N GLN A 76 -2.94 9.21 -8.49
CA GLN A 76 -4.06 8.42 -8.97
C GLN A 76 -5.05 8.01 -7.86
N LEU A 77 -4.85 8.45 -6.60
CA LEU A 77 -5.66 7.97 -5.47
C LEU A 77 -7.15 8.26 -5.63
N GLY A 78 -7.51 9.44 -6.15
CA GLY A 78 -8.92 9.80 -6.37
C GLY A 78 -9.63 8.85 -7.34
N GLN A 79 -8.98 8.50 -8.46
CA GLN A 79 -9.49 7.50 -9.39
C GLN A 79 -9.60 6.12 -8.74
N ILE A 80 -8.56 5.70 -8.02
CA ILE A 80 -8.53 4.40 -7.33
C ILE A 80 -9.66 4.31 -6.30
N MET A 81 -9.90 5.36 -5.52
CA MET A 81 -11.03 5.42 -4.57
C MET A 81 -12.37 5.35 -5.29
N GLY A 82 -12.51 6.01 -6.44
CA GLY A 82 -13.68 5.94 -7.29
C GLY A 82 -13.96 4.52 -7.81
N ASP A 83 -12.93 3.76 -8.17
CA ASP A 83 -13.04 2.39 -8.68
C ASP A 83 -13.28 1.37 -7.56
N VAL A 84 -12.61 1.55 -6.40
CA VAL A 84 -12.69 0.61 -5.27
C VAL A 84 -13.95 0.84 -4.42
N GLN A 85 -14.46 2.08 -4.36
CA GLN A 85 -15.59 2.47 -3.51
C GLN A 85 -15.42 1.97 -2.05
N PRO A 86 -14.30 2.24 -1.37
CA PRO A 86 -14.00 1.66 -0.08
C PRO A 86 -14.97 2.15 1.01
N GLU A 87 -15.33 1.25 1.91
CA GLU A 87 -16.07 1.56 3.14
C GLU A 87 -15.12 1.97 4.27
N VAL A 88 -13.87 1.49 4.22
CA VAL A 88 -12.80 1.83 5.16
C VAL A 88 -11.54 2.16 4.38
N VAL A 89 -10.89 3.27 4.75
CA VAL A 89 -9.55 3.61 4.30
C VAL A 89 -8.58 3.38 5.46
N HIS A 90 -7.63 2.48 5.28
CA HIS A 90 -6.60 2.15 6.26
C HIS A 90 -5.27 2.73 5.75
N ILE A 91 -4.72 3.72 6.45
CA ILE A 91 -3.40 4.28 6.15
C ILE A 91 -2.40 3.69 7.15
N ASP A 92 -1.41 2.96 6.64
CA ASP A 92 -0.37 2.31 7.43
C ASP A 92 0.92 3.14 7.33
N GLU A 93 1.26 3.84 8.41
CA GLU A 93 2.45 4.69 8.52
C GLU A 93 3.31 4.19 9.70
N GLU A 94 4.60 3.96 9.42
CA GLU A 94 5.57 3.59 10.44
C GLU A 94 5.89 4.80 11.34
N PRO A 95 5.78 4.70 12.68
CA PRO A 95 5.86 5.84 13.59
C PRO A 95 7.27 6.41 13.82
N TYR A 96 8.32 5.71 13.36
CA TYR A 96 9.73 6.06 13.65
C TYR A 96 10.49 6.63 12.46
N ASN A 97 9.80 7.35 11.60
CA ASN A 97 10.36 7.93 10.39
C ASN A 97 10.18 9.45 10.39
#